data_AF-A0A9D6UX40-F1
#
_entry.id   AF-A0A9D6UX40-F1
#
_cell.length_a   1.000
_cell.length_b   1.000
_cell.length_c   1.000
_cell.angle_alpha   90.00
_cell.angle_beta   90.00
_cell.angle_gamma   90.00
#
_symmetry.space_group_name_H-M   'P 1'
#
loop_
_entity.id
_entity.type
_entity.pdbx_description
1 polymer ?
#
loop_
_entity_poly.entity_id
_entity_poly.type
_entity_poly.pdbx_seq_one_letter_code
_entity_poly.pdbx_strand_id
1 'polypeptide(L)'
;MVTLMRISSEDIKKEVRESLAHLDHYLGLIQAGDASYIKPLSVELRKLLCKGRGNGLLERLSKECGINLDFQVRALPVMPPSYRTATLDEYLDEFRCHVGGETYTRRQLIHIVADKKGAHTEDEVVQLFEIEKYHSLPVYDGRMAGGYPITVKYLLDITLTILRLAKGKLDRKFD
;
A
#
# COMPACT_ATOMS: atom_id res chain seq x y z
N MET A 1 21.58 20.74 21.09
CA MET A 1 20.18 20.32 21.20
C MET A 1 19.51 20.58 19.87
N VAL A 2 19.21 19.53 19.09
CA VAL A 2 18.45 19.70 17.85
C VAL A 2 16.98 19.77 18.25
N THR A 3 16.42 20.98 18.19
CA THR A 3 14.97 21.17 18.33
C THR A 3 14.33 20.45 17.15
N LEU A 4 13.80 19.24 17.39
CA LEU A 4 12.94 18.55 16.43
C LEU A 4 11.77 19.50 16.14
N MET A 5 11.80 20.14 14.96
CA MET A 5 10.68 20.89 14.42
C MET A 5 9.46 19.96 14.50
N ARG A 6 8.54 20.22 15.43
CA ARG A 6 7.24 19.57 15.46
C ARG A 6 6.52 20.03 14.19
N ILE A 7 6.52 19.17 13.18
CA ILE A 7 5.68 19.34 11.99
C ILE A 7 4.25 19.52 12.51
N SER A 8 3.54 20.54 12.03
CA SER A 8 2.20 20.81 12.54
C SER A 8 1.23 19.72 12.10
N SER A 9 0.17 19.47 12.87
CA SER A 9 -0.89 18.54 12.49
C SER A 9 -1.48 18.87 11.11
N GLU A 10 -1.49 20.16 10.73
CA GLU A 10 -1.95 20.63 9.42
C GLU A 10 -0.99 20.27 8.27
N ASP A 11 0.31 20.26 8.52
CA ASP A 11 1.30 19.82 7.53
C ASP A 11 1.20 18.31 7.25
N ILE A 12 0.97 17.49 8.29
CA ILE A 12 0.78 16.03 8.14
C ILE A 12 -0.47 15.75 7.32
N LYS A 13 -1.56 16.43 7.67
CA LYS A 13 -2.83 16.39 6.94
C LYS A 13 -2.67 16.75 5.46
N LYS A 14 -1.92 17.83 5.18
CA LYS A 14 -1.60 18.25 3.82
C LYS A 14 -0.78 17.21 3.07
N GLU A 15 0.30 16.71 3.68
CA GLU A 15 1.18 15.70 3.08
C GLU A 15 0.42 14.39 2.78
N VAL A 16 -0.47 13.97 3.67
CA VAL A 16 -1.35 12.80 3.45
C VAL A 16 -2.28 13.06 2.26
N ARG A 17 -2.91 14.23 2.16
CA ARG A 17 -3.78 14.58 1.02
C ARG A 17 -3.03 14.57 -0.31
N GLU A 18 -1.83 15.14 -0.34
CA GLU A 18 -0.99 15.14 -1.54
C GLU A 18 -0.62 13.71 -1.95
N SER A 19 -0.18 12.88 -1.00
CA SER A 19 0.11 11.47 -1.27
C SER A 19 -1.13 10.68 -1.73
N LEU A 20 -2.32 10.96 -1.19
CA LEU A 20 -3.56 10.33 -1.67
C LEU A 20 -3.93 10.78 -3.08
N ALA A 21 -3.72 12.05 -3.43
CA ALA A 21 -3.92 12.55 -4.79
C ALA A 21 -2.95 11.89 -5.77
N HIS A 22 -1.68 11.71 -5.38
CA HIS A 22 -0.71 10.95 -6.18
C HIS A 22 -1.14 9.50 -6.38
N LEU A 23 -1.61 8.82 -5.33
CA LEU A 23 -2.12 7.45 -5.43
C LEU A 23 -3.29 7.35 -6.42
N ASP A 24 -4.27 8.24 -6.34
CA ASP A 24 -5.44 8.26 -7.24
C ASP A 24 -5.00 8.53 -8.68
N HIS A 25 -4.06 9.45 -8.89
CA HIS A 25 -3.48 9.75 -10.21
C HIS A 25 -2.72 8.56 -10.81
N TYR A 26 -1.79 7.95 -10.06
CA TYR A 26 -1.01 6.81 -10.54
C TYR A 26 -1.90 5.58 -10.80
N LEU A 27 -2.91 5.37 -9.97
CA LEU A 27 -3.90 4.33 -10.20
C LEU A 27 -4.61 4.51 -11.54
N GLY A 28 -5.03 5.74 -11.88
CA GLY A 28 -5.66 6.07 -13.16
C GLY A 28 -4.73 5.81 -14.37
N LEU A 29 -3.44 6.11 -14.23
CA LEU A 29 -2.45 5.84 -15.29
C LEU A 29 -2.18 4.34 -15.49
N ILE A 30 -2.09 3.58 -14.40
CA ILE A 30 -1.95 2.12 -14.48
C ILE A 30 -3.21 1.48 -15.09
N GLN A 31 -4.40 2.02 -14.78
CA GLN A 31 -5.66 1.61 -15.40
C GLN A 31 -5.67 1.87 -16.91
N ALA A 32 -5.07 2.96 -17.36
CA ALA A 32 -4.90 3.28 -18.78
C ALA A 32 -3.84 2.40 -19.49
N GLY A 33 -3.16 1.51 -18.75
CA GLY A 33 -2.16 0.58 -19.27
C GLY A 33 -0.71 1.04 -19.10
N ASP A 34 -0.46 2.16 -18.42
CA ASP A 34 0.89 2.64 -18.20
C ASP A 34 1.55 1.98 -16.98
N ALA A 35 2.28 0.91 -17.24
CA ALA A 35 3.02 0.15 -16.23
C ALA A 35 4.21 0.92 -15.61
N SER A 36 4.65 2.04 -16.20
CA SER A 36 5.78 2.81 -15.66
C SER A 36 5.46 3.43 -14.28
N TYR A 37 4.17 3.61 -13.99
CA TYR A 37 3.68 4.18 -12.74
C TYR A 37 3.53 3.18 -11.58
N ILE A 38 3.77 1.88 -11.81
CA ILE A 38 3.74 0.86 -10.74
C ILE A 38 4.78 1.15 -9.66
N LYS A 39 6.00 1.53 -10.07
CA LYS A 39 7.07 1.87 -9.11
C LYS A 39 6.76 3.17 -8.35
N PRO A 40 6.42 4.31 -9.00
CA PRO A 40 5.92 5.50 -8.32
C PRO A 40 4.81 5.21 -7.31
N LEU A 41 3.82 4.39 -7.68
CA LEU A 41 2.74 3.95 -6.78
C LEU A 41 3.30 3.27 -5.52
N SER A 42 4.20 2.29 -5.69
CA SER A 42 4.80 1.58 -4.54
C SER A 42 5.62 2.50 -3.62
N VAL A 43 6.26 3.54 -4.17
CA VAL A 43 7.04 4.52 -3.40
C VAL A 43 6.10 5.38 -2.54
N GLU A 44 4.98 5.86 -3.10
CA GLU A 44 3.96 6.58 -2.33
C GLU A 44 3.29 5.70 -1.27
N LEU A 45 3.00 4.44 -1.60
CA LEU A 45 2.49 3.47 -0.63
C LEU A 45 3.47 3.28 0.54
N ARG A 46 4.77 3.17 0.24
CA ARG A 46 5.82 3.06 1.26
C ARG A 46 5.87 4.31 2.14
N LYS A 47 5.77 5.51 1.54
CA LYS A 47 5.75 6.79 2.27
C LYS A 47 4.57 6.86 3.25
N LEU A 48 3.38 6.43 2.80
CA LEU A 48 2.15 6.45 3.61
C LEU A 48 2.15 5.39 4.72
N LEU A 49 2.58 4.17 4.41
CA LEU A 49 2.33 2.99 5.24
C LEU A 49 3.53 2.54 6.08
N CYS A 50 4.76 2.67 5.57
CA CYS A 50 5.93 2.01 6.16
C CYS A 50 6.77 2.98 7.00
N LYS A 51 7.19 2.51 8.18
CA LYS A 51 8.20 3.17 9.03
C LYS A 51 9.61 2.90 8.50
N GLY A 52 10.56 3.81 8.76
CA GLY A 52 11.98 3.63 8.48
C GLY A 52 12.38 4.03 7.06
N ARG A 53 12.06 3.22 6.03
CA ARG A 53 12.30 3.56 4.61
C ARG A 53 11.17 4.42 3.99
N GLY A 54 10.19 4.81 4.81
CA GLY A 54 9.08 5.71 4.50
C GLY A 54 8.75 6.59 5.71
N ASN A 55 7.83 7.54 5.52
CA ASN A 55 7.50 8.56 6.53
C ASN A 55 6.42 8.11 7.54
N GLY A 56 5.83 6.91 7.35
CA GLY A 56 4.77 6.37 8.21
C GLY A 56 3.59 7.34 8.38
N LEU A 57 3.23 8.07 7.31
CA LEU A 57 2.31 9.21 7.42
C LEU A 57 0.96 8.85 8.04
N LEU A 58 0.41 7.66 7.74
CA LEU A 58 -0.88 7.25 8.30
C LEU A 58 -0.80 6.96 9.80
N GLU A 59 0.34 6.45 10.29
CA GLU A 59 0.55 6.27 11.72
C GLU A 59 0.69 7.63 12.43
N ARG A 60 1.43 8.56 11.82
CA ARG A 60 1.56 9.93 12.34
C ARG A 60 0.22 10.65 12.36
N LEU A 61 -0.59 10.47 11.32
CA LEU A 61 -1.95 11.00 11.26
C LEU A 61 -2.83 10.45 12.40
N SER A 62 -2.71 9.15 12.71
CA SER A 62 -3.40 8.53 13.84
C SER A 62 -2.93 9.10 15.18
N LYS A 63 -1.61 9.18 15.41
CA LYS A 63 -1.02 9.64 16.68
C LYS A 63 -1.17 11.14 16.93
N GLU A 64 -0.93 11.95 15.90
CA GLU A 64 -0.81 13.41 16.02
C GLU A 64 -2.13 14.14 15.69
N CYS A 65 -3.02 13.53 14.92
CA CYS A 65 -4.32 14.11 14.54
C CYS A 65 -5.53 13.34 15.09
N GLY A 66 -5.34 12.19 15.73
CA GLY A 66 -6.44 11.36 16.25
C GLY A 66 -7.35 10.77 15.16
N ILE A 67 -6.83 10.63 13.94
CA ILE A 67 -7.57 10.07 12.80
C ILE A 67 -7.15 8.62 12.59
N ASN A 68 -8.00 7.70 13.06
CA ASN A 68 -7.76 6.25 12.93
C ASN A 68 -8.45 5.71 11.69
N LEU A 69 -7.70 4.98 10.87
CA LEU A 69 -8.23 4.23 9.74
C LEU A 69 -8.46 2.78 10.17
N ASP A 70 -9.67 2.27 9.93
CA ASP A 70 -10.06 0.94 10.39
C ASP A 70 -9.70 -0.09 9.31
N PHE A 71 -8.48 -0.59 9.37
CA PHE A 71 -8.04 -1.67 8.48
C PHE A 71 -8.74 -2.97 8.84
N GLN A 72 -9.01 -3.80 7.84
CA GLN A 72 -9.65 -5.09 8.02
C GLN A 72 -8.69 -6.20 7.59
N VAL A 73 -8.56 -7.23 8.43
CA VAL A 73 -7.80 -8.46 8.16
C VAL A 73 -8.69 -9.67 8.37
N ARG A 74 -8.33 -10.81 7.79
CA ARG A 74 -9.12 -12.03 7.96
C ARG A 74 -9.02 -12.53 9.40
N ALA A 75 -10.15 -12.83 10.02
CA ALA A 75 -10.19 -13.49 11.32
C ALA A 75 -9.86 -14.98 11.14
N LEU A 76 -8.68 -15.40 11.59
CA LEU A 76 -8.32 -16.82 11.69
C LEU A 76 -8.81 -17.36 13.04
N PRO A 77 -9.32 -18.60 13.16
CA PRO A 77 -9.68 -19.58 12.13
C PRO A 77 -11.21 -19.70 11.99
N VAL A 78 -11.91 -18.61 11.65
CA VAL A 78 -13.38 -18.63 11.61
C VAL A 78 -13.86 -18.87 10.17
N MET A 79 -14.62 -19.94 9.98
CA MET A 79 -15.49 -20.17 8.81
C MET A 79 -16.92 -19.83 9.25
N PRO A 80 -17.68 -18.98 8.55
CA PRO A 80 -17.38 -18.33 7.27
C PRO A 80 -16.32 -17.22 7.36
N PRO A 81 -15.73 -16.77 6.23
CA PRO A 81 -14.72 -15.72 6.21
C PRO A 81 -15.25 -14.47 6.92
N SER A 82 -14.77 -14.23 8.14
CA SER A 82 -15.07 -13.01 8.88
C SER A 82 -13.85 -12.10 8.85
N TYR A 83 -14.13 -10.80 8.92
CA TYR A 83 -13.12 -9.76 9.00
C TYR A 83 -13.15 -9.14 10.38
N ARG A 84 -11.97 -8.77 10.88
CA ARG A 84 -11.83 -8.00 12.11
C ARG A 84 -11.08 -6.71 11.83
N THR A 85 -11.37 -5.70 12.62
CA THR A 85 -10.54 -4.49 12.67
C THR A 85 -9.13 -4.85 13.14
N ALA A 86 -8.14 -4.27 12.47
CA ALA A 86 -6.73 -4.48 12.72
C ALA A 86 -5.98 -3.15 12.75
N THR A 87 -4.86 -3.15 13.44
CA THR A 87 -3.88 -2.07 13.36
C THR A 87 -3.25 -1.99 11.97
N LEU A 88 -2.64 -0.84 11.65
CA LEU A 88 -1.89 -0.69 10.39
C LEU A 88 -0.77 -1.73 10.27
N ASP A 89 -0.03 -1.99 11.36
CA ASP A 89 1.07 -2.96 11.32
C ASP A 89 0.55 -4.39 11.09
N GLU A 90 -0.52 -4.81 11.78
CA GLU A 90 -1.18 -6.11 11.50
C GLU A 90 -1.67 -6.22 10.06
N TYR A 91 -2.25 -5.14 9.51
CA TYR A 91 -2.66 -5.11 8.11
C TYR A 91 -1.48 -5.29 7.16
N LEU A 92 -0.34 -4.64 7.43
CA LEU A 92 0.84 -4.71 6.58
C LEU A 92 1.55 -6.06 6.65
N ASP A 93 1.54 -6.70 7.81
CA ASP A 93 2.25 -7.95 8.07
C ASP A 93 1.38 -9.19 7.82
N GLU A 94 0.11 -9.00 7.47
CA GLU A 94 -0.76 -10.11 7.02
C GLU A 94 -0.24 -10.73 5.72
N PHE A 95 -0.13 -12.05 5.73
CA PHE A 95 0.18 -12.90 4.59
C PHE A 95 -0.63 -12.51 3.33
N ARG A 96 0.07 -12.41 2.19
CA ARG A 96 -0.57 -12.14 0.88
C ARG A 96 -0.41 -13.30 -0.08
N CYS A 97 0.82 -13.75 -0.30
CA CYS A 97 1.09 -14.79 -1.28
C CYS A 97 2.32 -15.60 -0.94
N HIS A 98 2.36 -16.77 -1.55
CA HIS A 98 3.49 -17.67 -1.54
C HIS A 98 4.02 -17.81 -2.97
N VAL A 99 5.28 -17.50 -3.21
CA VAL A 99 5.91 -17.58 -4.53
C VAL A 99 7.31 -18.16 -4.36
N GLY A 100 7.65 -19.19 -5.13
CA GLY A 100 9.00 -19.77 -5.12
C GLY A 100 9.42 -20.41 -3.77
N GLY A 101 8.49 -20.82 -2.92
CA GLY A 101 8.82 -21.31 -1.56
C GLY A 101 8.85 -20.21 -0.49
N GLU A 102 8.78 -18.94 -0.91
CA GLU A 102 8.84 -17.79 -0.02
C GLU A 102 7.46 -17.19 0.24
N THR A 103 7.32 -16.59 1.42
CA THR A 103 6.08 -15.97 1.89
C THR A 103 6.22 -14.46 1.91
N TYR A 104 5.28 -13.78 1.24
CA TYR A 104 5.29 -12.32 1.12
C TYR A 104 4.10 -11.69 1.83
N THR A 105 4.39 -10.69 2.66
CA THR A 105 3.43 -9.77 3.28
C THR A 105 3.19 -8.55 2.40
N ARG A 106 2.17 -7.73 2.71
CA ARG A 106 1.96 -6.45 2.01
C ARG A 106 3.17 -5.54 2.12
N ARG A 107 3.78 -5.49 3.31
CA ARG A 107 4.97 -4.67 3.58
C ARG A 107 6.13 -5.06 2.67
N GLN A 108 6.42 -6.36 2.56
CA GLN A 108 7.51 -6.86 1.72
C GLN A 108 7.28 -6.53 0.24
N LEU A 109 6.05 -6.74 -0.27
CA LEU A 109 5.72 -6.42 -1.66
C LEU A 109 5.90 -4.93 -1.98
N ILE A 110 5.47 -4.04 -1.07
CA ILE A 110 5.68 -2.59 -1.20
C ILE A 110 7.18 -2.27 -1.30
N HIS A 111 8.00 -2.84 -0.41
CA HIS A 111 9.44 -2.58 -0.41
C HIS A 111 10.12 -3.12 -1.67
N ILE A 112 9.82 -4.36 -2.07
CA ILE A 112 10.42 -4.99 -3.24
C ILE A 112 10.21 -4.16 -4.50
N VAL A 113 8.98 -3.70 -4.75
CA VAL A 113 8.66 -2.90 -5.94
C VAL A 113 9.25 -1.49 -5.84
N ALA A 114 9.21 -0.86 -4.66
CA ALA A 114 9.77 0.48 -4.46
C ALA A 114 11.30 0.51 -4.56
N ASP A 115 11.97 -0.53 -4.06
CA ASP A 115 13.43 -0.66 -4.04
C ASP A 115 13.99 -1.25 -5.34
N LYS A 116 13.14 -1.62 -6.31
CA LYS A 116 13.57 -2.11 -7.64
C LYS A 116 14.50 -1.09 -8.31
N LYS A 117 15.81 -1.25 -8.12
CA LYS A 117 16.87 -0.54 -8.83
C LYS A 117 17.22 -1.38 -10.05
N GLY A 118 17.37 -0.73 -11.20
CA GLY A 118 17.81 -1.41 -12.41
C GLY A 118 19.08 -2.22 -12.15
N ALA A 119 19.09 -3.46 -12.62
CA ALA A 119 20.21 -4.40 -12.70
C ALA A 119 20.82 -4.97 -11.40
N HIS A 120 20.43 -4.55 -10.20
CA HIS A 120 20.94 -5.12 -8.94
C HIS A 120 19.80 -5.42 -7.97
N THR A 121 19.07 -6.50 -8.25
CA THR A 121 18.12 -7.10 -7.31
C THR A 121 18.69 -8.41 -6.81
N GLU A 122 18.51 -8.69 -5.51
CA GLU A 122 18.86 -9.96 -4.88
C GLU A 122 18.16 -11.14 -5.60
N ASP A 123 18.78 -12.32 -5.63
CA ASP A 123 18.33 -13.47 -6.43
C ASP A 123 16.86 -13.88 -6.15
N GLU A 124 16.41 -13.72 -4.90
CA GLU A 124 15.02 -13.99 -4.48
C GLU A 124 14.00 -13.04 -5.13
N VAL A 125 14.38 -11.77 -5.32
CA VAL A 125 13.55 -10.76 -5.98
C VAL A 125 13.45 -11.04 -7.48
N VAL A 126 14.52 -11.58 -8.07
CA VAL A 126 14.54 -12.00 -9.48
C VAL A 126 13.53 -13.14 -9.70
N GLN A 127 13.49 -14.14 -8.81
CA GLN A 127 12.55 -15.27 -8.92
C GLN A 127 11.07 -14.84 -8.82
N LEU A 128 10.74 -13.93 -7.89
CA LEU A 128 9.37 -13.38 -7.78
C LEU A 128 8.92 -12.74 -9.10
N PHE A 129 9.76 -11.89 -9.70
CA PHE A 129 9.42 -11.22 -10.95
C PHE A 129 9.44 -12.14 -12.18
N GLU A 130 10.23 -13.21 -12.18
CA GLU A 130 10.23 -14.20 -13.25
C GLU A 130 8.95 -15.04 -13.26
N ILE A 131 8.48 -15.45 -12.08
CA ILE A 131 7.20 -16.18 -11.93
C ILE A 131 6.02 -15.28 -12.32
N GLU A 132 6.07 -13.99 -11.96
CA GLU A 132 5.05 -13.00 -12.30
C GLU A 132 4.84 -12.78 -13.81
N LYS A 133 5.84 -13.05 -14.65
CA LYS A 133 5.68 -12.96 -16.11
C LYS A 133 4.62 -13.93 -16.64
N TYR A 134 4.34 -15.01 -15.91
CA TYR A 134 3.43 -16.08 -16.33
C TYR A 134 2.13 -16.14 -15.51
N HIS A 135 2.06 -15.41 -14.39
CA HIS A 135 0.92 -15.45 -13.48
C HIS A 135 0.30 -14.07 -13.30
N SER A 136 -0.86 -13.87 -13.92
CA SER A 136 -1.69 -12.69 -13.75
C SER A 136 -2.94 -13.02 -12.93
N LEU A 137 -3.24 -12.19 -11.94
CA LEU A 137 -4.43 -12.29 -11.10
C LEU A 137 -5.40 -11.15 -11.44
N PRO A 138 -6.72 -11.42 -11.42
CA PRO A 138 -7.71 -10.37 -11.62
C PRO A 138 -7.74 -9.41 -10.43
N VAL A 139 -7.94 -8.12 -10.73
CA VAL A 139 -8.35 -7.12 -9.75
C VAL A 139 -9.87 -7.01 -9.83
N TYR A 140 -10.57 -7.34 -8.75
CA TYR A 140 -12.04 -7.29 -8.70
C TYR A 140 -12.52 -5.89 -8.31
N ASP A 141 -12.25 -4.90 -9.17
CA ASP A 141 -12.80 -3.56 -9.07
C ASP A 141 -13.48 -3.21 -10.41
N GLY A 142 -14.71 -2.70 -10.38
CA GLY A 142 -15.46 -2.36 -11.61
C GLY A 142 -14.78 -1.31 -12.50
N ARG A 143 -13.75 -0.64 -11.99
CA ARG A 143 -12.91 0.33 -12.71
C ARG A 143 -11.63 -0.28 -13.30
N MET A 144 -11.28 -1.51 -12.95
CA MET A 144 -10.07 -2.19 -13.40
C MET A 144 -10.43 -3.49 -14.11
N ALA A 145 -10.28 -3.50 -15.44
CA ALA A 145 -10.45 -4.70 -16.24
C ALA A 145 -9.08 -5.29 -16.60
N GLY A 146 -8.87 -6.58 -16.33
CA GLY A 146 -7.67 -7.30 -16.75
C GLY A 146 -7.00 -8.12 -15.65
N GLY A 147 -6.01 -8.92 -16.07
CA GLY A 147 -5.10 -9.61 -15.17
C GLY A 147 -3.84 -8.79 -14.95
N TYR A 148 -3.39 -8.69 -13.70
CA TYR A 148 -2.18 -7.99 -13.32
C TYR A 148 -1.19 -8.97 -12.68
N PRO A 149 0.13 -8.77 -12.85
CA PRO A 149 1.13 -9.52 -12.11
C PRO A 149 0.85 -9.46 -10.60
N ILE A 150 1.23 -10.51 -9.87
CA ILE A 150 0.84 -10.72 -8.46
C ILE A 150 1.19 -9.50 -7.58
N THR A 151 2.41 -8.98 -7.66
CA THR A 151 2.86 -7.78 -6.94
C THR A 151 2.00 -6.58 -7.29
N VAL A 152 1.77 -6.33 -8.58
CA VAL A 152 0.98 -5.21 -9.08
C VAL A 152 -0.45 -5.29 -8.56
N LYS A 153 -1.08 -6.46 -8.66
CA LYS A 153 -2.42 -6.71 -8.14
C LYS A 153 -2.51 -6.35 -6.66
N TYR A 154 -1.56 -6.78 -5.84
CA TYR A 154 -1.58 -6.46 -4.41
C TYR A 154 -1.31 -4.99 -4.11
N LEU A 155 -0.44 -4.31 -4.86
CA LEU A 155 -0.26 -2.87 -4.72
C LEU A 155 -1.56 -2.11 -5.07
N LEU A 156 -2.27 -2.55 -6.09
CA LEU A 156 -3.56 -1.98 -6.48
C LEU A 156 -4.63 -2.19 -5.38
N ASP A 157 -4.76 -3.40 -4.84
CA ASP A 157 -5.67 -3.69 -3.73
C ASP A 157 -5.40 -2.80 -2.50
N ILE A 158 -4.12 -2.61 -2.17
CA ILE A 158 -3.70 -1.76 -1.05
C ILE A 158 -4.09 -0.32 -1.33
N THR A 159 -3.81 0.17 -2.55
CA THR A 159 -4.14 1.53 -2.98
C THR A 159 -5.64 1.80 -2.89
N LEU A 160 -6.46 0.91 -3.46
CA LEU A 160 -7.92 1.00 -3.41
C LEU A 160 -8.44 1.00 -1.97
N THR A 161 -7.86 0.16 -1.10
CA THR A 161 -8.21 0.11 0.32
C THR A 161 -7.91 1.43 1.01
N ILE A 162 -6.71 1.98 0.81
CA ILE A 162 -6.31 3.27 1.41
C ILE A 162 -7.22 4.39 0.93
N LEU A 163 -7.42 4.52 -0.39
CA LEU A 163 -8.26 5.57 -0.97
C LEU A 163 -9.69 5.49 -0.44
N ARG A 164 -10.25 4.28 -0.30
CA ARG A 164 -11.59 4.08 0.27
C ARG A 164 -11.66 4.51 1.74
N LEU A 165 -10.71 4.08 2.57
CA LEU A 165 -10.67 4.42 4.00
C LEU A 165 -10.43 5.92 4.20
N ALA A 166 -9.56 6.51 3.38
CA ALA A 166 -9.22 7.92 3.42
C ALA A 166 -10.39 8.81 2.97
N LYS A 167 -11.02 8.55 1.81
CA LYS A 167 -12.22 9.30 1.36
C LYS A 167 -13.34 9.23 2.40
N GLY A 168 -13.53 8.08 3.05
CA GLY A 168 -14.56 7.93 4.08
C GLY A 168 -14.34 8.74 5.37
N LYS A 169 -13.09 8.96 5.79
CA LYS A 169 -12.77 9.59 7.09
C LYS A 169 -12.12 10.96 7.01
N LEU A 170 -11.34 11.24 5.96
CA LEU A 170 -10.70 12.54 5.77
C LEU A 170 -11.67 13.58 5.21
N ASP A 171 -12.66 13.18 4.41
CA ASP A 171 -13.65 14.16 3.93
C ASP A 171 -14.67 14.56 5.01
N ARG A 172 -14.80 13.79 6.11
CA ARG A 172 -15.76 14.04 7.20
C ARG A 172 -15.19 14.75 8.43
N LYS A 173 -13.87 14.76 8.59
CA LYS A 173 -13.17 15.30 9.79
C LYS A 173 -12.34 16.55 9.50
N PHE A 174 -12.38 17.04 8.28
CA PHE A 174 -11.63 18.20 7.84
C PHE A 174 -12.51 19.41 7.51
N ASP A 175 -13.83 19.25 7.65
CA ASP A 175 -14.81 20.33 7.81
C ASP A 175 -15.04 20.57 9.31
#